data_AF-A0A3M1SHT0-F1
#
_entry.id   AF-A0A3M1SHT0-F1
#
_cell.length_a   1.000
_cell.length_b   1.000
_cell.length_c   1.000
_cell.angle_alpha   90.00
_cell.angle_beta   90.00
_cell.angle_gamma   90.00
#
_symmetry.space_group_name_H-M   'P 1'
#
loop_
_entity.id
_entity.type
_entity.pdbx_description
1 polymer ?
#
loop_
_entity_poly.entity_id
_entity_poly.type
_entity_poly.pdbx_seq_one_letter_code
_entity_poly.pdbx_strand_id
1 'polypeptide(L)'
;PVWGGRAGTLHLGYSLDYLERELKETTQRIITAILITILLFGSISIVVTRWLTGPLIRLTELSERFARGDYSGEIIYSGDDEIGKLCHAFERMRDALNEREAMLKKRGAELEEVNIKLHEYIQELDRTREELIRIKQDTTVQETVGAVLHHLRQPLTVLTGYAEMLADDMEKGVDEGKIKERAKKVFMAGMRLNELLKKFESLKTYRVVKYGEDVRIVDIDTDR
;
A
#
# COMPACT_ATOMS: atom_id res chain seq x y z
N PRO A 1 -68.16 86.60 -28.17
CA PRO A 1 -67.94 85.24 -28.71
C PRO A 1 -66.80 85.23 -29.74
N VAL A 2 -65.60 84.80 -29.32
CA VAL A 2 -64.64 84.20 -30.26
C VAL A 2 -64.92 82.70 -30.19
N TRP A 3 -65.77 82.25 -31.10
CA TRP A 3 -66.17 80.86 -31.28
C TRP A 3 -65.02 80.08 -31.95
N GLY A 4 -64.76 78.86 -31.49
CA GLY A 4 -63.87 77.90 -32.17
C GLY A 4 -62.40 77.98 -31.74
N GLY A 5 -62.01 77.11 -30.82
CA GLY A 5 -60.69 77.10 -30.18
C GLY A 5 -59.50 77.04 -31.14
N ARG A 6 -58.67 78.08 -31.10
CA ARG A 6 -57.20 78.11 -31.18
C ARG A 6 -56.76 79.57 -31.20
N ALA A 7 -56.19 80.04 -30.09
CA ALA A 7 -55.84 81.45 -29.86
C ALA A 7 -54.47 81.88 -30.45
N GLY A 8 -53.89 81.07 -31.35
CA GLY A 8 -52.58 81.31 -31.94
C GLY A 8 -51.67 80.08 -31.85
N THR A 9 -50.62 80.06 -32.66
CA THR A 9 -49.57 79.03 -32.65
C THR A 9 -48.27 79.64 -32.13
N LEU A 10 -47.83 79.19 -30.95
CA LEU A 10 -46.51 79.51 -30.42
C LEU A 10 -45.49 78.55 -31.05
N HIS A 11 -44.70 79.02 -32.01
CA HIS A 11 -43.59 78.24 -32.55
C HIS A 11 -42.36 78.43 -31.65
N LEU A 12 -42.06 77.44 -30.83
CA LEU A 12 -40.83 77.35 -30.05
C LEU A 12 -39.72 76.81 -30.96
N GLY A 13 -38.88 77.71 -31.50
CA GLY A 13 -37.63 77.34 -32.15
C GLY A 13 -36.57 77.06 -31.10
N TYR A 14 -36.35 75.80 -30.76
CA TYR A 14 -35.12 75.40 -30.06
C TYR A 14 -33.97 75.47 -31.07
N SER A 15 -32.85 76.09 -30.70
CA SER A 15 -31.67 76.04 -31.56
C SER A 15 -31.23 74.58 -31.69
N LEU A 16 -31.18 74.08 -32.93
CA LEU A 16 -30.62 72.77 -33.24
C LEU A 16 -29.22 72.62 -32.65
N ASP A 17 -28.43 73.69 -32.65
CA ASP A 17 -27.11 73.76 -32.03
C ASP A 17 -27.10 73.46 -30.52
N TYR A 18 -28.16 73.81 -29.79
CA TYR A 18 -28.27 73.49 -28.36
C TYR A 18 -28.55 72.01 -28.14
N LEU A 19 -29.48 71.44 -28.91
CA LEU A 19 -29.80 70.01 -28.85
C LEU A 19 -28.60 69.15 -29.26
N GLU A 20 -27.87 69.56 -30.30
CA GLU A 20 -26.67 68.84 -30.75
C GLU A 20 -25.55 68.86 -29.72
N ARG A 21 -25.33 69.98 -29.02
CA ARG A 21 -24.33 70.07 -27.95
C ARG A 21 -24.68 69.18 -26.76
N GLU A 22 -25.93 69.23 -26.29
CA GLU A 22 -26.38 68.42 -25.16
C GLU A 22 -26.30 66.92 -25.46
N LEU A 23 -26.68 66.52 -26.69
CA LEU A 23 -26.55 65.14 -27.16
C LEU A 23 -25.09 64.70 -27.25
N LYS A 24 -24.19 65.57 -27.73
CA LYS A 24 -22.76 65.27 -27.85
C LYS A 24 -22.10 65.11 -26.48
N GLU A 25 -22.42 65.99 -25.52
CA GLU A 25 -21.91 65.89 -24.15
C GLU A 25 -22.40 64.61 -23.46
N THR A 26 -23.69 64.30 -23.58
CA THR A 26 -24.26 63.07 -23.01
C THR A 26 -23.63 61.82 -23.63
N THR A 27 -23.48 61.81 -24.96
CA THR A 27 -22.83 60.70 -25.69
C THR A 27 -21.38 60.53 -25.24
N GLN A 28 -20.64 61.63 -25.09
CA GLN A 28 -19.24 61.59 -24.63
C GLN A 28 -19.15 61.02 -23.20
N ARG A 29 -20.04 61.44 -22.28
CA ARG A 29 -20.10 60.89 -20.91
C ARG A 29 -20.39 59.39 -20.92
N ILE A 30 -21.34 58.93 -21.74
CA ILE A 30 -21.66 57.49 -21.89
C ILE A 30 -20.45 56.71 -22.42
N ILE A 31 -19.78 57.20 -23.47
CA ILE A 31 -18.59 56.56 -24.03
C ILE A 31 -17.49 56.47 -22.97
N THR A 32 -17.21 57.55 -22.24
CA THR A 32 -16.21 57.55 -21.17
C THR A 32 -16.57 56.55 -20.07
N ALA A 33 -17.85 56.47 -19.66
CA ALA A 33 -18.30 55.51 -18.66
C ALA A 33 -18.14 54.06 -19.13
N ILE A 34 -18.44 53.76 -20.39
CA ILE A 34 -18.23 52.43 -21.00
C ILE A 34 -16.75 52.08 -21.00
N LEU A 35 -15.88 53.01 -21.42
CA LEU A 35 -14.43 52.78 -21.46
C LEU A 35 -13.86 52.48 -20.07
N ILE A 36 -14.27 53.24 -19.05
CA ILE A 36 -13.86 52.99 -17.66
C ILE A 36 -14.36 51.62 -17.19
N THR A 37 -15.60 51.26 -17.53
CA THR A 37 -16.19 49.96 -17.15
C THR A 37 -15.42 48.79 -17.76
N ILE A 38 -15.12 48.87 -19.06
CA ILE A 38 -14.32 47.85 -19.76
C ILE A 38 -12.93 47.74 -19.13
N LEU A 39 -12.28 48.87 -18.86
CA LEU A 39 -10.96 48.90 -18.22
C LEU A 39 -10.99 48.24 -16.85
N LEU A 40 -12.01 48.53 -16.03
CA LEU A 40 -12.16 48.01 -14.68
C LEU A 40 -12.40 46.49 -14.70
N PHE A 41 -13.34 46.00 -15.52
CA PHE A 41 -13.59 44.56 -15.64
C PHE A 41 -12.40 43.81 -16.25
N GLY A 42 -11.73 44.39 -17.26
CA GLY A 42 -10.51 43.81 -17.83
C GLY A 42 -9.40 43.67 -16.79
N SER A 43 -9.21 44.70 -15.95
CA SER A 43 -8.21 44.69 -14.88
C SER A 43 -8.52 43.63 -13.82
N ILE A 44 -9.77 43.55 -13.35
CA ILE A 44 -10.20 42.53 -12.39
C ILE A 44 -10.03 41.12 -12.95
N SER A 45 -10.42 40.90 -14.21
CA SER A 45 -10.29 39.61 -14.89
C SER A 45 -8.83 39.12 -14.92
N ILE A 46 -7.89 40.02 -15.23
CA ILE A 46 -6.46 39.70 -15.22
C ILE A 46 -5.99 39.34 -13.80
N VAL A 47 -6.41 40.09 -12.78
CA VAL A 47 -6.04 39.80 -11.38
C VAL A 47 -6.57 38.42 -10.95
N VAL A 48 -7.86 38.15 -11.16
CA VAL A 48 -8.47 36.86 -10.80
C VAL A 48 -7.78 35.71 -11.52
N THR A 49 -7.49 35.87 -12.81
CA THR A 49 -6.83 34.83 -13.58
C THR A 49 -5.42 34.54 -13.04
N ARG A 50 -4.65 35.57 -12.68
CA ARG A 50 -3.27 35.39 -12.20
C ARG A 50 -3.20 34.83 -10.78
N TRP A 51 -4.13 35.19 -9.90
CA TRP A 51 -4.04 34.85 -8.47
C TRP A 51 -4.88 33.64 -8.07
N LEU A 52 -5.94 33.33 -8.84
CA LEU A 52 -6.83 32.21 -8.55
C LEU A 52 -6.79 31.15 -9.65
N THR A 53 -7.17 31.52 -10.87
CA THR A 53 -7.38 30.52 -11.94
C THR A 53 -6.07 29.85 -12.37
N GLY A 54 -4.99 30.61 -12.52
CA GLY A 54 -3.68 30.09 -12.91
C GLY A 54 -3.13 29.03 -11.93
N PRO A 55 -3.03 29.33 -10.63
CA PRO A 55 -2.61 28.35 -9.62
C PRO A 55 -3.48 27.09 -9.60
N LEU A 56 -4.81 27.22 -9.72
CA LEU A 56 -5.72 26.07 -9.73
C LEU A 56 -5.50 25.15 -10.93
N ILE A 57 -5.28 25.71 -12.12
CA ILE A 57 -4.97 24.93 -13.32
C ILE A 57 -3.65 24.17 -13.12
N ARG A 58 -2.61 24.84 -12.59
CA ARG A 58 -1.33 24.17 -12.31
C ARG A 58 -1.44 23.04 -11.30
N LEU A 59 -2.20 23.22 -10.23
CA LEU A 59 -2.45 22.15 -9.25
C LEU A 59 -3.19 20.96 -9.89
N THR A 60 -4.11 21.23 -10.81
CA THR A 60 -4.82 20.19 -11.57
C THR A 60 -3.85 19.41 -12.46
N GLU A 61 -2.99 20.08 -13.22
CA GLU A 61 -1.96 19.45 -14.05
C GLU A 61 -0.98 18.61 -13.23
N LEU A 62 -0.54 19.12 -12.07
CA LEU A 62 0.32 18.38 -11.16
C LEU A 62 -0.36 17.15 -10.58
N SER A 63 -1.65 17.24 -10.24
CA SER A 63 -2.43 16.09 -9.77
C SER A 63 -2.46 14.96 -10.79
N GLU A 64 -2.64 15.29 -12.07
CA GLU A 64 -2.62 14.29 -13.15
C GLU A 64 -1.23 13.67 -13.33
N ARG A 65 -0.16 14.44 -13.15
CA ARG A 65 1.22 13.91 -13.17
C ARG A 65 1.49 12.99 -11.99
N PHE A 66 1.03 13.37 -10.79
CA PHE A 66 1.16 12.56 -9.58
C PHE A 66 0.42 11.23 -9.73
N ALA A 67 -0.76 11.23 -10.38
CA ALA A 67 -1.49 9.99 -10.68
C ALA A 67 -0.72 9.02 -11.58
N ARG A 68 0.25 9.52 -12.36
CA ARG A 68 1.16 8.71 -13.19
C ARG A 68 2.50 8.40 -12.52
N GLY A 69 2.67 8.78 -11.25
CA GLY A 69 3.89 8.55 -10.48
C GLY A 69 5.01 9.57 -10.71
N ASP A 70 4.74 10.67 -11.44
CA ASP A 70 5.72 11.74 -11.65
C ASP A 70 5.52 12.88 -10.64
N TYR A 71 6.31 12.86 -9.56
CA TYR A 71 6.26 13.83 -8.47
C TYR A 71 7.34 14.93 -8.56
N SER A 72 7.94 15.13 -9.72
CA SER A 72 9.06 16.07 -9.90
C SER A 72 8.65 17.55 -10.00
N GLY A 73 7.35 17.83 -10.14
CA GLY A 73 6.83 19.19 -10.32
C GLY A 73 6.91 20.04 -9.05
N GLU A 74 7.27 21.31 -9.21
CA GLU A 74 7.31 22.30 -8.14
C GLU A 74 6.05 23.17 -8.14
N ILE A 75 5.53 23.45 -6.94
CA ILE A 75 4.35 24.30 -6.76
C ILE A 75 4.83 25.72 -6.44
N ILE A 76 4.91 26.56 -7.48
CA ILE A 76 5.35 27.95 -7.34
C ILE A 76 4.15 28.87 -7.14
N TYR A 77 3.91 29.25 -5.89
CA TYR A 77 2.95 30.28 -5.51
C TYR A 77 3.41 30.95 -4.20
N SER A 78 3.39 32.29 -4.16
CA SER A 78 3.94 33.08 -3.04
C SER A 78 2.90 33.92 -2.29
N GLY A 79 1.61 33.66 -2.51
CA GLY A 79 0.55 34.32 -1.75
C GLY A 79 0.31 33.65 -0.40
N ASP A 80 -0.02 34.44 0.62
CA ASP A 80 -0.34 33.98 1.99
C ASP A 80 -1.86 33.78 2.22
N ASP A 81 -2.63 33.66 1.14
CA ASP A 81 -4.08 33.49 1.16
C ASP A 81 -4.50 32.00 1.22
N GLU A 82 -5.79 31.74 1.03
CA GLU A 82 -6.35 30.38 0.97
C GLU A 82 -5.74 29.55 -0.16
N ILE A 83 -5.34 30.17 -1.28
CA ILE A 83 -4.68 29.50 -2.40
C ILE A 83 -3.26 29.11 -1.99
N GLY A 84 -2.56 29.98 -1.27
CA GLY A 84 -1.27 29.66 -0.66
C GLY A 84 -1.33 28.46 0.28
N LYS A 85 -2.31 28.44 1.18
CA LYS A 85 -2.54 27.30 2.08
C LYS A 85 -2.81 26.00 1.31
N LEU A 86 -3.58 26.07 0.21
CA LEU A 86 -3.84 24.93 -0.65
C LEU A 86 -2.57 24.44 -1.35
N CYS A 87 -1.77 25.34 -1.91
CA CYS A 87 -0.47 25.03 -2.51
C CYS A 87 0.45 24.33 -1.51
N HIS A 88 0.56 24.82 -0.28
CA HIS A 88 1.34 24.17 0.78
C HIS A 88 0.80 22.79 1.17
N ALA A 89 -0.51 22.59 1.18
CA ALA A 89 -1.10 21.28 1.44
C ALA A 89 -0.76 20.27 0.33
N PHE A 90 -0.79 20.73 -0.92
CA PHE A 90 -0.39 19.92 -2.07
C PHE A 90 1.10 19.58 -2.07
N GLU A 91 1.96 20.51 -1.65
CA GLU A 91 3.40 20.27 -1.50
C GLU A 91 3.67 19.16 -0.49
N ARG A 92 3.02 19.22 0.69
CA ARG A 92 3.10 18.16 1.70
C ARG A 92 2.63 16.80 1.15
N MET A 93 1.57 16.80 0.33
CA MET A 93 1.09 15.58 -0.32
C MET A 93 2.13 15.02 -1.30
N ARG A 94 2.74 15.87 -2.14
CA ARG A 94 3.82 15.48 -3.06
C ARG A 94 4.99 14.87 -2.31
N ASP A 95 5.42 15.49 -1.22
CA ASP A 95 6.56 15.00 -0.43
C ASP A 95 6.24 13.64 0.21
N ALA A 96 5.03 13.46 0.75
CA ALA A 96 4.58 12.18 1.28
C ALA A 96 4.51 11.08 0.21
N LEU A 97 4.11 11.41 -1.02
CA LEU A 97 4.11 10.47 -2.15
C LEU A 97 5.53 10.06 -2.55
N ASN A 98 6.47 11.01 -2.61
CA ASN A 98 7.89 10.74 -2.85
C ASN A 98 8.49 9.82 -1.79
N GLU A 99 8.22 10.08 -0.51
CA GLU A 99 8.70 9.24 0.59
C GLU A 99 8.11 7.83 0.51
N ARG A 100 6.81 7.71 0.22
CA ARG A 100 6.15 6.42 0.05
C ARG A 100 6.74 5.61 -1.11
N GLU A 101 7.03 6.24 -2.24
CA GLU A 101 7.66 5.61 -3.39
C GLU A 101 9.07 5.08 -3.06
N ALA A 102 9.87 5.89 -2.35
CA ALA A 102 11.19 5.47 -1.88
C ALA A 102 11.09 4.27 -0.93
N MET A 103 10.11 4.26 -0.02
CA MET A 103 9.87 3.14 0.90
C MET A 103 9.44 1.87 0.15
N LEU A 104 8.57 1.98 -0.86
CA LEU A 104 8.16 0.83 -1.68
C LEU A 104 9.34 0.22 -2.43
N LYS A 105 10.20 1.04 -3.04
CA LYS A 105 11.44 0.57 -3.69
C LYS A 105 12.36 -0.15 -2.72
N LYS A 106 12.53 0.39 -1.51
CA LYS A 106 13.34 -0.25 -0.47
C LYS A 106 12.78 -1.63 -0.07
N ARG A 107 11.48 -1.73 0.20
CA ARG A 107 10.83 -3.00 0.53
C ARG A 107 10.91 -4.01 -0.62
N GLY A 108 10.81 -3.55 -1.86
CA GLY A 108 11.01 -4.39 -3.04
C GLY A 108 12.41 -5.01 -3.08
N ALA A 109 13.44 -4.22 -2.78
CA ALA A 109 14.81 -4.73 -2.69
C ALA A 109 15.00 -5.71 -1.52
N GLU A 110 14.40 -5.44 -0.35
CA GLU A 110 14.43 -6.35 0.80
C GLU A 110 13.73 -7.69 0.50
N LEU A 111 12.59 -7.66 -0.18
CA LEU A 111 11.87 -8.87 -0.62
C LEU A 111 12.71 -9.72 -1.59
N GLU A 112 13.42 -9.08 -2.51
CA GLU A 112 14.31 -9.77 -3.44
C GLU A 112 15.47 -10.44 -2.72
N GLU A 113 16.08 -9.76 -1.74
CA GLU A 113 17.14 -10.33 -0.91
C GLU A 113 16.64 -11.55 -0.11
N VAL A 114 15.45 -11.47 0.47
CA VAL A 114 14.83 -12.60 1.19
C VAL A 114 14.53 -13.76 0.25
N ASN A 115 14.05 -13.50 -0.97
CA ASN A 115 13.81 -14.54 -1.98
C ASN A 115 15.11 -15.26 -2.36
N ILE A 116 16.22 -14.55 -2.54
CA ILE A 116 17.53 -15.15 -2.83
C ILE A 116 17.96 -16.07 -1.69
N LYS A 117 17.88 -15.59 -0.43
CA LYS A 117 18.21 -16.38 0.76
C LYS A 117 17.32 -17.62 0.92
N LEU A 118 16.03 -17.50 0.61
CA LEU A 118 15.10 -18.63 0.68
C LEU A 118 15.48 -19.72 -0.33
N HIS A 119 15.85 -19.35 -1.56
CA HIS A 119 16.33 -20.32 -2.56
C HIS A 119 17.63 -21.00 -2.12
N GLU A 120 18.54 -20.27 -1.49
CA GLU A 120 19.76 -20.83 -0.91
C GLU A 120 19.46 -21.88 0.17
N TYR A 121 18.54 -21.57 1.10
CA TYR A 121 18.12 -22.52 2.14
C TYR A 121 17.43 -23.78 1.59
N ILE A 122 16.61 -23.65 0.54
CA ILE A 122 15.98 -24.81 -0.11
C ILE A 122 17.07 -25.73 -0.70
N GLN A 123 18.08 -25.16 -1.37
CA GLN A 123 19.19 -25.95 -1.91
C GLN A 123 20.01 -26.65 -0.82
N GLU A 124 20.28 -25.97 0.30
CA GLU A 124 20.99 -26.56 1.43
C GLU A 124 20.20 -27.72 2.06
N LEU A 125 18.88 -27.55 2.20
CA LEU A 125 17.99 -28.58 2.72
C LEU A 125 17.96 -29.81 1.82
N ASP A 126 17.91 -29.62 0.49
CA ASP A 126 17.95 -30.72 -0.47
C ASP A 126 19.29 -31.47 -0.42
N ARG A 127 20.42 -30.77 -0.31
CA ARG A 127 21.74 -31.41 -0.12
C ARG A 127 21.78 -32.26 1.15
N THR A 128 21.31 -31.69 2.26
CA THR A 128 21.26 -32.39 3.55
C THR A 128 20.37 -33.63 3.47
N ARG A 129 19.24 -33.54 2.76
CA ARG A 129 18.33 -34.67 2.53
C ARG A 129 18.99 -35.77 1.70
N GLU A 130 19.70 -35.42 0.64
CA GLU A 130 20.43 -36.39 -0.19
C GLU A 130 21.53 -37.10 0.61
N GLU A 131 22.28 -36.37 1.44
CA GLU A 131 23.27 -36.95 2.34
C GLU A 131 22.64 -37.92 3.35
N LEU A 132 21.50 -37.57 3.95
CA LEU A 132 20.77 -38.47 4.84
C LEU A 132 20.30 -39.74 4.13
N ILE A 133 19.86 -39.64 2.87
CA ILE A 133 19.47 -40.81 2.06
C ILE A 133 20.68 -41.72 1.81
N ARG A 134 21.86 -41.15 1.50
CA ARG A 134 23.10 -41.91 1.33
C ARG A 134 23.52 -42.64 2.60
N ILE A 135 23.55 -41.94 3.74
CA ILE A 135 23.85 -42.54 5.05
C ILE A 135 22.89 -43.71 5.36
N LYS A 136 21.64 -43.61 4.91
CA LYS A 136 20.58 -44.60 5.18
C LYS A 136 20.66 -45.85 4.29
N GLN A 137 21.41 -45.83 3.19
CA GLN A 137 21.51 -46.96 2.26
C GLN A 137 22.62 -47.97 2.62
N ASP A 138 23.60 -47.61 3.46
CA ASP A 138 24.87 -48.34 3.45
C ASP A 138 25.05 -49.52 4.41
N THR A 139 24.24 -49.76 5.46
CA THR A 139 24.45 -50.97 6.30
C THR A 139 23.34 -51.18 7.34
N THR A 140 22.67 -52.34 7.38
CA THR A 140 21.99 -52.93 8.57
C THR A 140 20.90 -52.14 9.35
N VAL A 141 20.49 -50.92 8.96
CA VAL A 141 19.53 -50.07 9.74
C VAL A 141 18.04 -50.31 9.45
N GLN A 142 17.66 -51.19 8.50
CA GLN A 142 16.27 -51.30 8.00
C GLN A 142 15.21 -51.63 9.08
N GLU A 143 15.51 -52.52 10.02
CA GLU A 143 14.56 -52.93 11.08
C GLU A 143 14.31 -51.80 12.09
N THR A 144 15.37 -51.10 12.49
CA THR A 144 15.30 -49.95 13.40
C THR A 144 14.68 -48.71 12.74
N VAL A 145 15.00 -48.44 11.48
CA VAL A 145 14.42 -47.33 10.71
C VAL A 145 12.93 -47.55 10.46
N GLY A 146 12.50 -48.79 10.20
CA GLY A 146 11.09 -49.13 10.05
C GLY A 146 10.28 -48.80 11.30
N ALA A 147 10.79 -49.15 12.48
CA ALA A 147 10.16 -48.82 13.76
C ALA A 147 10.14 -47.31 14.04
N VAL A 148 11.24 -46.60 13.79
CA VAL A 148 11.33 -45.12 13.95
C VAL A 148 10.31 -44.43 13.03
N LEU A 149 10.25 -44.83 11.75
CA LEU A 149 9.30 -44.26 10.79
C LEU A 149 7.86 -44.56 11.17
N HIS A 150 7.56 -45.75 11.71
CA HIS A 150 6.24 -46.09 12.21
C HIS A 150 5.83 -45.18 13.38
N HIS A 151 6.72 -44.94 14.33
CA HIS A 151 6.46 -44.08 15.50
C HIS A 151 6.42 -42.59 15.17
N LEU A 152 7.13 -42.13 14.13
CA LEU A 152 7.01 -40.76 13.63
C LEU A 152 5.72 -40.54 12.83
N ARG A 153 5.25 -41.55 12.09
CA ARG A 153 4.00 -41.46 11.32
C ARG A 153 2.79 -41.22 12.24
N GLN A 154 2.75 -41.84 13.42
CA GLN A 154 1.65 -41.71 14.38
C GLN A 154 1.34 -40.24 14.80
N PRO A 155 2.30 -39.44 15.31
CA PRO A 155 2.05 -38.04 15.64
C PRO A 155 1.87 -37.15 14.40
N LEU A 156 2.54 -37.44 13.28
CA LEU A 156 2.36 -36.71 12.02
C LEU A 156 0.93 -36.81 11.48
N THR A 157 0.35 -38.01 11.47
CA THR A 157 -1.04 -38.21 11.04
C THR A 157 -2.03 -37.44 11.93
N VAL A 158 -1.78 -37.39 13.24
CA VAL A 158 -2.60 -36.61 14.18
C VAL A 158 -2.44 -35.11 13.91
N LEU A 159 -1.22 -34.65 13.65
CA LEU A 159 -0.92 -33.24 13.35
C LEU A 159 -1.61 -32.81 12.05
N THR A 160 -1.47 -33.59 10.98
CA THR A 160 -2.12 -33.34 9.69
C THR A 160 -3.64 -33.35 9.83
N GLY A 161 -4.24 -34.34 10.49
CA GLY A 161 -5.70 -34.42 10.65
C GLY A 161 -6.27 -33.24 11.44
N TYR A 162 -5.62 -32.80 12.51
CA TYR A 162 -6.06 -31.61 13.24
C TYR A 162 -5.76 -30.30 12.50
N ALA A 163 -4.68 -30.22 11.73
CA ALA A 163 -4.37 -29.06 10.90
C ALA A 163 -5.36 -28.87 9.75
N GLU A 164 -5.77 -29.97 9.08
CA GLU A 164 -6.83 -29.96 8.07
C GLU A 164 -8.17 -29.54 8.68
N MET A 165 -8.53 -30.08 9.84
CA MET A 165 -9.74 -29.68 10.56
C MET A 165 -9.71 -28.22 11.05
N LEU A 166 -8.53 -27.69 11.38
CA LEU A 166 -8.36 -26.27 11.73
C LEU A 166 -8.55 -25.36 10.52
N ALA A 167 -8.00 -25.73 9.37
CA ALA A 167 -8.18 -24.98 8.12
C ALA A 167 -9.67 -24.94 7.71
N ASP A 168 -10.36 -26.08 7.81
CA ASP A 168 -11.80 -26.19 7.53
C ASP A 168 -12.67 -25.38 8.53
N ASP A 169 -12.34 -25.42 9.81
CA ASP A 169 -13.04 -24.66 10.86
C ASP A 169 -12.84 -23.14 10.71
N MET A 170 -11.66 -22.70 10.25
CA MET A 170 -11.36 -21.28 9.95
C MET A 170 -12.11 -20.78 8.71
N GLU A 171 -12.32 -21.63 7.71
CA GLU A 171 -13.10 -21.29 6.50
C GLU A 171 -14.61 -21.25 6.78
N LYS A 172 -15.11 -22.14 7.66
CA LYS A 172 -16.53 -22.25 8.03
C LYS A 172 -16.96 -21.33 9.17
N GLY A 173 -16.05 -20.55 9.75
CA GLY A 173 -16.34 -19.61 10.83
C GLY A 173 -16.78 -20.28 12.14
N VAL A 174 -16.13 -21.38 12.52
CA VAL A 174 -16.47 -22.18 13.70
C VAL A 174 -16.02 -21.50 15.00
N ASP A 175 -16.70 -21.82 16.10
CA ASP A 175 -16.43 -21.34 17.47
C ASP A 175 -14.94 -21.35 17.85
N GLU A 176 -14.48 -20.23 18.42
CA GLU A 176 -13.09 -19.98 18.80
C GLU A 176 -12.57 -21.01 19.84
N GLY A 177 -13.47 -21.54 20.68
CA GLY A 177 -13.16 -22.60 21.64
C GLY A 177 -12.68 -23.88 20.97
N LYS A 178 -13.32 -24.29 19.87
CA LYS A 178 -12.94 -25.50 19.10
C LYS A 178 -11.63 -25.30 18.34
N ILE A 179 -11.42 -24.11 17.77
CA ILE A 179 -10.16 -23.75 17.13
C ILE A 179 -9.01 -23.83 18.13
N LYS A 180 -9.19 -23.26 19.33
CA LYS A 180 -8.19 -23.31 20.41
C LYS A 180 -7.92 -24.74 20.88
N GLU A 181 -8.94 -25.59 20.98
CA GLU A 181 -8.79 -26.99 21.35
C GLU A 181 -7.98 -27.78 20.32
N ARG A 182 -8.30 -27.64 19.02
CA ARG A 182 -7.56 -28.31 17.95
C ARG A 182 -6.13 -27.79 17.82
N ALA A 183 -5.91 -26.48 17.95
CA ALA A 183 -4.57 -25.90 17.97
C ALA A 183 -3.73 -26.47 19.12
N LYS A 184 -4.32 -26.68 20.30
CA LYS A 184 -3.66 -27.37 21.42
C LYS A 184 -3.30 -28.82 21.08
N LYS A 185 -4.16 -29.54 20.34
CA LYS A 185 -3.88 -30.92 19.90
C LYS A 185 -2.73 -30.98 18.89
N VAL A 186 -2.68 -30.05 17.93
CA VAL A 186 -1.54 -29.87 17.00
C VAL A 186 -0.25 -29.62 17.78
N PHE A 187 -0.28 -28.68 18.73
CA PHE A 187 0.88 -28.37 19.56
C PHE A 187 1.35 -29.58 20.38
N MET A 188 0.44 -30.31 21.04
CA MET A 188 0.79 -31.53 21.79
C MET A 188 1.36 -32.63 20.91
N ALA A 189 0.84 -32.82 19.69
CA ALA A 189 1.40 -33.77 18.73
C ALA A 189 2.83 -33.36 18.29
N GLY A 190 3.06 -32.07 18.05
CA GLY A 190 4.38 -31.52 17.77
C GLY A 190 5.38 -31.73 18.92
N MET A 191 4.96 -31.49 20.16
CA MET A 191 5.82 -31.77 21.33
C MET A 191 6.18 -33.25 21.45
N ARG A 192 5.21 -34.15 21.21
CA ARG A 192 5.45 -35.60 21.24
C ARG A 192 6.41 -36.04 20.14
N LEU A 193 6.31 -35.44 18.96
CA LEU A 193 7.24 -35.69 17.85
C LEU A 193 8.66 -35.24 18.22
N ASN A 194 8.80 -34.08 18.86
CA ASN A 194 10.07 -33.59 19.36
C ASN A 194 10.66 -34.50 20.47
N GLU A 195 9.84 -35.03 21.38
CA GLU A 195 10.29 -35.96 22.42
C GLU A 195 10.75 -37.30 21.83
N LEU A 196 10.02 -37.83 20.84
CA LEU A 196 10.43 -39.04 20.11
C LEU A 196 11.75 -38.81 19.37
N LEU A 197 11.90 -37.66 18.73
CA LEU A 197 13.12 -37.31 18.00
C LEU A 197 14.33 -37.26 18.95
N LYS A 198 14.19 -36.66 20.14
CA LYS A 198 15.22 -36.68 21.19
C LYS A 198 15.58 -38.10 21.66
N LYS A 199 14.59 -38.99 21.84
CA LYS A 199 14.83 -40.41 22.22
C LYS A 199 15.57 -41.18 21.12
N PHE A 200 15.28 -40.87 19.86
CA PHE A 200 16.00 -41.46 18.72
C PHE A 200 17.40 -40.89 18.53
N GLU A 201 17.61 -39.62 18.88
CA GLU A 201 18.96 -39.03 18.92
C GLU A 201 19.83 -39.66 20.02
N SER A 202 19.28 -39.95 21.20
CA SER A 202 20.03 -40.64 22.28
C SER A 202 20.41 -42.10 21.94
N LEU A 203 19.73 -42.73 20.96
CA LEU A 203 20.07 -44.07 20.48
C LEU A 203 21.29 -44.10 19.55
N LYS A 204 21.86 -42.94 19.16
CA LYS A 204 23.09 -42.88 18.35
C LYS A 204 24.36 -43.27 19.13
N THR A 205 24.31 -43.49 20.45
CA THR A 205 25.47 -43.86 21.27
C THR A 205 25.54 -45.37 21.54
N TYR A 206 25.53 -46.21 20.51
CA TYR A 206 25.97 -47.61 20.66
C TYR A 206 27.40 -47.74 20.13
N ARG A 207 28.37 -47.74 21.04
CA ARG A 207 29.77 -48.07 20.73
C ARG A 207 29.90 -49.59 20.85
N VAL A 208 30.06 -50.30 19.74
CA VAL A 208 30.43 -51.73 19.78
C VAL A 208 31.87 -51.81 20.27
N VAL A 209 32.06 -52.11 21.56
CA VAL A 209 33.38 -52.40 22.12
C VAL A 209 33.66 -53.89 21.93
N LYS A 210 34.69 -54.23 21.13
CA LYS A 210 35.16 -55.63 20.99
C LYS A 210 35.77 -56.10 22.32
N TYR A 211 35.23 -57.17 22.90
CA TYR A 211 35.87 -57.92 23.98
C TYR A 211 36.05 -59.39 23.54
N GLY A 212 37.28 -59.77 23.19
CA GLY A 212 37.66 -61.15 22.88
C GLY A 212 37.11 -61.70 21.56
N GLU A 213 37.66 -62.84 21.11
CA GLU A 213 37.41 -63.37 19.76
C GLU A 213 36.04 -64.04 19.55
N ASP A 214 35.26 -64.38 20.59
CA ASP A 214 34.08 -65.25 20.35
C ASP A 214 32.85 -65.05 21.24
N VAL A 215 32.64 -63.86 21.83
CA VAL A 215 31.36 -63.57 22.51
C VAL A 215 30.82 -62.19 22.14
N ARG A 216 29.63 -62.16 21.53
CA ARG A 216 28.82 -60.95 21.34
C ARG A 216 27.83 -60.82 22.49
N ILE A 217 28.15 -59.98 23.48
CA ILE A 217 27.17 -59.58 24.49
C ILE A 217 26.67 -58.20 24.11
N VAL A 218 25.35 -58.09 23.90
CA VAL A 218 24.67 -56.80 23.76
C VAL A 218 24.50 -56.25 25.15
N ASP A 219 25.37 -55.32 25.53
CA ASP A 219 25.21 -54.58 26.78
C ASP A 219 24.18 -53.47 26.55
N ILE A 220 23.00 -53.64 27.14
CA ILE A 220 22.00 -52.59 27.20
C ILE A 220 22.33 -51.82 28.47
N ASP A 221 23.16 -50.80 28.30
CA ASP A 221 23.50 -49.86 29.36
C ASP A 221 22.18 -49.36 29.98
N THR A 222 21.92 -49.85 31.19
CA THR A 222 20.77 -49.51 32.03
C THR A 222 21.32 -48.79 33.25
N ASP A 223 22.01 -47.67 33.02
CA ASP A 223 22.40 -46.79 34.11
C ASP A 223 21.48 -45.56 34.21
N ARG A 224 20.64 -45.64 35.26
CA ARG A 224 20.27 -44.60 36.24
C ARG A 224 19.42 -43.41 35.85
#